data_AF-A0A521ZNL6-F1
#
_entry.id   AF-A0A521ZNL6-F1
#
_cell.length_a   1.000
_cell.length_b   1.000
_cell.length_c   1.000
_cell.angle_alpha   90.00
_cell.angle_beta   90.00
_cell.angle_gamma   90.00
#
_symmetry.space_group_name_H-M   'P 1'
#
loop_
_entity.id
_entity.type
_entity.pdbx_description
1 polymer ?
#
loop_
_entity_poly.entity_id
_entity_poly.type
_entity_poly.pdbx_seq_one_letter_code
_entity_poly.pdbx_strand_id
1 'polypeptide(L)'
;MIRFALALLFVASIAPGSAADAPRERISINDNWRFTKGDPNGDSTGLIYDVRPEVKDRKDDKAADSEPTEAEKVAATNRVVLKPWILPTGITFIKDPAKRHVRPEANAATNVSYTQFNFDDSSWRAVNLPHDWAIEGPFYTGWGNGVGGGMGRLPSPGIGWYRKKLDIPASDAGKSIFLDVDGAMSYAMVWLNGHLVGGWPYGYASWRVDLTPYVVPGGDNQLAIRLDSPTDSSRWYPGGGIYRNVWLVKTSPVHVGQWGTQLTTPEVSRERATVNLKVTVDNNSKQAANISVTTEIFSLDANGRQTGNVVAKIAPVSSQIAPGESSIAEGSGVVLNPKLWGPPPTQQPNRYVAITTVAASRQSAAISRNGDLRRSAETPLQGIVDRYETRFGIRSLRFDPDSGIYVN
;
A
#
# COMPACT_ATOMS: atom_id res chain seq x y z
N MET A 1 41.51 -42.05 39.05
CA MET A 1 40.76 -40.79 39.21
C MET A 1 41.26 -39.79 38.18
N ILE A 2 40.60 -39.69 37.04
CA ILE A 2 40.92 -38.71 35.98
C ILE A 2 39.62 -37.92 35.77
N ARG A 3 39.62 -36.65 36.17
CA ARG A 3 38.47 -35.74 36.04
C ARG A 3 38.53 -35.09 34.66
N PHE A 4 37.53 -35.36 33.82
CA PHE A 4 37.28 -34.59 32.59
C PHE A 4 36.64 -33.25 32.97
N ALA A 5 37.30 -32.15 32.63
CA ALA A 5 36.73 -30.80 32.70
C ALA A 5 36.05 -30.49 31.36
N LEU A 6 34.73 -30.39 31.38
CA LEU A 6 33.91 -30.00 30.23
C LEU A 6 33.92 -28.46 30.15
N ALA A 7 34.65 -27.90 29.18
CA ALA A 7 34.62 -26.47 28.90
C ALA A 7 33.36 -26.13 28.10
N LEU A 8 32.38 -25.48 28.74
CA LEU A 8 31.25 -24.86 28.05
C LEU A 8 31.73 -23.61 27.31
N LEU A 9 31.81 -23.68 25.98
CA LEU A 9 31.91 -22.51 25.11
C LEU A 9 30.57 -21.77 25.12
N PHE A 10 30.53 -20.61 25.78
CA PHE A 10 29.45 -19.64 25.62
C PHE A 10 29.52 -19.05 24.21
N VAL A 11 28.68 -19.54 23.31
CA VAL A 11 28.38 -18.86 22.05
C VAL A 11 27.48 -17.68 22.39
N ALA A 12 28.05 -16.47 22.40
CA ALA A 12 27.28 -15.24 22.50
C ALA A 12 26.40 -15.13 21.25
N SER A 13 25.13 -15.47 21.39
CA SER A 13 24.10 -15.18 20.40
C SER A 13 23.98 -13.65 20.27
N ILE A 14 24.46 -13.11 19.16
CA ILE A 14 24.17 -11.74 18.75
C ILE A 14 22.66 -11.70 18.48
N ALA A 15 21.92 -11.09 19.41
CA ALA A 15 20.52 -10.77 19.21
C ALA A 15 20.37 -9.90 17.94
N PRO A 16 19.33 -10.10 17.11
CA PRO A 16 19.04 -9.17 16.03
C PRO A 16 18.83 -7.79 16.67
N GLY A 17 19.57 -6.80 16.17
CA GLY A 17 19.47 -5.43 16.65
C GLY A 17 18.00 -5.01 16.75
N SER A 18 17.65 -4.42 17.89
CA SER A 18 16.32 -3.86 18.13
C SER A 18 15.91 -2.99 16.95
N ALA A 19 14.65 -3.10 16.53
CA ALA A 19 13.96 -2.21 15.58
C ALA A 19 13.80 -0.77 16.14
N ALA A 20 14.87 -0.21 16.70
CA ALA A 20 14.93 1.16 17.15
C ALA A 20 15.24 2.04 15.93
N ASP A 21 14.25 2.86 15.56
CA ASP A 21 14.29 3.96 14.59
C ASP A 21 14.69 3.62 13.15
N ALA A 22 14.03 2.62 12.55
CA ALA A 22 13.93 2.64 11.08
C ALA A 22 13.08 3.86 10.68
N PRO A 23 13.58 4.77 9.82
CA PRO A 23 12.88 6.02 9.47
C PRO A 23 11.54 5.78 8.72
N ARG A 24 11.35 4.57 8.19
CA ARG A 24 10.10 4.05 7.64
C ARG A 24 9.79 2.68 8.23
N GLU A 25 8.52 2.48 8.53
CA GLU A 25 7.96 1.21 8.98
C GLU A 25 6.86 0.76 8.00
N ARG A 26 6.85 -0.54 7.65
CA ARG A 26 5.76 -1.18 6.90
C ARG A 26 5.35 -2.44 7.63
N ILE A 27 4.31 -2.31 8.44
CA ILE A 27 3.89 -3.30 9.42
C ILE A 27 2.71 -4.08 8.83
N SER A 28 2.83 -5.41 8.74
CA SER A 28 1.66 -6.25 8.44
C SER A 28 0.70 -6.16 9.62
N ILE A 29 -0.54 -5.79 9.33
CA ILE A 29 -1.59 -5.72 10.36
C ILE A 29 -2.63 -6.82 10.16
N ASN A 30 -2.24 -7.94 9.55
CA ASN A 30 -3.13 -9.03 9.18
C ASN A 30 -3.76 -9.78 10.35
N ASP A 31 -3.13 -9.80 11.51
CA ASP A 31 -3.60 -10.61 12.63
C ASP A 31 -4.68 -9.90 13.45
N ASN A 32 -5.52 -10.68 14.12
CA ASN A 32 -6.44 -10.23 15.17
C ASN A 32 -7.45 -9.16 14.71
N TRP A 33 -8.14 -9.40 13.60
CA TRP A 33 -9.28 -8.60 13.18
C TRP A 33 -10.58 -9.10 13.83
N ARG A 34 -11.58 -8.22 13.85
CA ARG A 34 -12.98 -8.55 14.14
C ARG A 34 -13.77 -8.46 12.85
N PHE A 35 -14.55 -9.49 12.54
CA PHE A 35 -15.30 -9.60 11.30
C PHE A 35 -16.78 -9.92 11.57
N THR A 36 -17.67 -9.28 10.81
CA THR A 36 -19.06 -9.68 10.68
C THR A 36 -19.52 -9.61 9.23
N LYS A 37 -20.43 -10.50 8.84
CA LYS A 37 -21.10 -10.48 7.53
C LYS A 37 -22.44 -9.79 7.66
N GLY A 38 -22.75 -8.90 6.72
CA GLY A 38 -23.88 -7.99 6.79
C GLY A 38 -23.61 -6.77 7.67
N ASP A 39 -24.55 -5.82 7.68
CA ASP A 39 -24.56 -4.77 8.69
C ASP A 39 -24.99 -5.39 10.05
N PRO A 40 -24.47 -4.90 11.18
CA PRO A 40 -24.90 -5.34 12.51
C PRO A 40 -26.41 -5.23 12.72
N ASN A 41 -26.99 -6.19 13.46
CA ASN A 41 -28.43 -6.28 13.68
C ASN A 41 -29.01 -4.96 14.23
N GLY A 42 -30.01 -4.41 13.53
CA GLY A 42 -30.71 -3.19 13.93
C GLY A 42 -30.08 -1.88 13.45
N ASP A 43 -28.93 -1.90 12.76
CA ASP A 43 -28.20 -0.71 12.30
C ASP A 43 -27.87 -0.79 10.80
N SER A 44 -28.91 -0.84 9.95
CA SER A 44 -28.74 -0.71 8.50
C SER A 44 -28.46 0.75 8.14
N THR A 45 -27.21 1.06 7.84
CA THR A 45 -26.77 2.44 7.60
C THR A 45 -27.19 2.99 6.24
N GLY A 46 -27.78 2.14 5.38
CA GLY A 46 -28.23 2.51 4.04
C GLY A 46 -27.10 2.92 3.10
N LEU A 47 -25.84 2.85 3.55
CA LEU A 47 -24.67 3.31 2.81
C LEU A 47 -24.46 2.49 1.53
N ILE A 48 -24.09 3.18 0.46
CA ILE A 48 -23.59 2.58 -0.77
C ILE A 48 -22.37 3.32 -1.25
N TYR A 49 -21.51 2.58 -1.96
CA TYR A 49 -20.49 3.21 -2.77
C TYR A 49 -21.13 4.09 -3.84
N ASP A 50 -21.97 3.50 -4.70
CA ASP A 50 -22.62 4.16 -5.83
C ASP A 50 -23.97 3.52 -6.15
N VAL A 51 -24.82 4.22 -6.89
CA VAL A 51 -26.08 3.66 -7.41
C VAL A 51 -25.74 2.66 -8.53
N ARG A 52 -26.17 1.41 -8.35
CA ARG A 52 -25.97 0.35 -9.33
C ARG A 52 -27.21 0.23 -10.22
N PRO A 53 -27.04 0.11 -11.56
CA PRO A 53 -28.16 -0.14 -12.47
C PRO A 53 -28.85 -1.46 -12.12
N GLU A 54 -30.14 -1.53 -12.37
CA GLU A 54 -30.91 -2.77 -12.17
C GLU A 54 -30.47 -3.83 -13.20
N VAL A 55 -30.09 -5.01 -12.73
CA VAL A 55 -29.75 -6.15 -13.61
C VAL A 55 -31.05 -6.80 -14.11
N LYS A 56 -31.52 -6.36 -15.28
CA LYS A 56 -32.77 -6.83 -15.89
C LYS A 56 -32.64 -8.10 -16.74
N ASP A 57 -31.47 -8.34 -17.33
CA ASP A 57 -31.20 -9.47 -18.23
C ASP A 57 -30.22 -10.47 -17.62
N ARG A 58 -30.76 -11.49 -16.92
CA ARG A 58 -29.97 -12.60 -16.36
C ARG A 58 -29.84 -13.70 -17.41
N LYS A 59 -28.80 -13.59 -18.23
CA LYS A 59 -28.46 -14.56 -19.27
C LYS A 59 -27.05 -15.08 -19.00
N ASP A 60 -26.96 -16.24 -18.35
CA ASP A 60 -25.70 -16.91 -17.99
C ASP A 60 -24.86 -17.35 -19.21
N ASP A 61 -25.42 -17.21 -20.42
CA ASP A 61 -24.79 -17.44 -21.73
C ASP A 61 -24.24 -16.16 -22.39
N LYS A 62 -24.34 -14.99 -21.73
CA LYS A 62 -23.74 -13.76 -22.27
C LYS A 62 -22.21 -13.83 -22.27
N ALA A 63 -21.63 -13.36 -23.37
CA ALA A 63 -20.20 -13.28 -23.55
C ALA A 63 -19.54 -12.34 -22.52
N ALA A 64 -18.29 -12.68 -22.21
CA ALA A 64 -17.50 -12.17 -21.11
C ALA A 64 -17.10 -10.68 -21.20
N ASP A 65 -17.38 -10.07 -22.35
CA ASP A 65 -16.97 -8.77 -22.87
C ASP A 65 -18.08 -7.72 -22.84
N SER A 66 -19.15 -7.99 -22.07
CA SER A 66 -20.21 -7.02 -21.81
C SER A 66 -19.63 -5.73 -21.21
N GLU A 67 -19.91 -4.57 -21.81
CA GLU A 67 -19.50 -3.27 -21.28
C GLU A 67 -20.04 -3.08 -19.85
N PRO A 68 -19.27 -2.46 -18.93
CA PRO A 68 -19.79 -2.12 -17.62
C PRO A 68 -21.02 -1.22 -17.79
N THR A 69 -22.14 -1.61 -17.19
CA THR A 69 -23.33 -0.77 -17.19
C THR A 69 -22.99 0.54 -16.46
N GLU A 70 -23.16 1.67 -17.15
CA GLU A 70 -22.97 2.98 -16.53
C GLU A 70 -23.86 3.09 -15.28
N ALA A 71 -23.32 3.72 -14.23
CA ALA A 71 -24.13 4.06 -13.07
C ALA A 71 -25.33 4.91 -13.54
N GLU A 72 -26.54 4.50 -13.17
CA GLU A 72 -27.72 5.33 -13.43
C GLU A 72 -27.54 6.68 -12.73
N LYS A 73 -27.97 7.78 -13.39
CA LYS A 73 -28.05 9.09 -12.74
C LYS A 73 -28.76 8.90 -11.40
N VAL A 74 -28.22 9.50 -10.35
CA VAL A 74 -28.76 9.44 -8.97
C VAL A 74 -30.23 9.89 -8.99
N ALA A 75 -31.15 8.97 -9.24
CA ALA A 75 -32.55 9.13 -8.88
C ALA A 75 -32.58 9.23 -7.36
N ALA A 76 -33.56 9.95 -6.80
CA ALA A 76 -33.68 10.14 -5.36
C ALA A 76 -33.74 8.78 -4.63
N THR A 77 -32.59 8.29 -4.18
CA THR A 77 -32.50 7.09 -3.33
C THR A 77 -32.55 7.57 -1.89
N ASN A 78 -33.24 6.85 -1.00
CA ASN A 78 -33.15 7.07 0.44
C ASN A 78 -31.81 6.60 1.04
N ARG A 79 -30.79 6.37 0.20
CA ARG A 79 -29.47 5.82 0.55
C ARG A 79 -28.40 6.90 0.43
N VAL A 80 -27.40 6.84 1.31
CA VAL A 80 -26.26 7.76 1.27
C VAL A 80 -25.19 7.19 0.34
N VAL A 81 -24.88 7.93 -0.72
CA VAL A 81 -23.88 7.59 -1.74
C VAL A 81 -22.52 8.14 -1.35
N LEU A 82 -21.51 7.29 -1.18
CA LEU A 82 -20.19 7.67 -0.65
C LEU A 82 -19.12 7.91 -1.71
N LYS A 83 -19.35 7.53 -2.98
CA LYS A 83 -18.41 7.72 -4.10
C LYS A 83 -17.79 9.13 -4.16
N PRO A 84 -18.51 10.25 -3.91
CA PRO A 84 -17.89 11.57 -3.94
C PRO A 84 -16.75 11.76 -2.92
N TRP A 85 -16.76 11.03 -1.80
CA TRP A 85 -15.75 11.12 -0.73
C TRP A 85 -14.65 10.06 -0.83
N ILE A 86 -14.85 9.04 -1.67
CA ILE A 86 -13.89 7.96 -1.85
C ILE A 86 -13.01 8.33 -3.04
N LEU A 87 -11.92 9.05 -2.73
CA LEU A 87 -10.97 9.46 -3.75
C LEU A 87 -10.28 8.23 -4.36
N PRO A 88 -10.10 8.19 -5.69
CA PRO A 88 -9.32 7.14 -6.29
C PRO A 88 -7.87 7.25 -5.83
N THR A 89 -7.32 6.14 -5.32
CA THR A 89 -5.90 5.92 -5.04
C THR A 89 -4.95 6.42 -6.12
N GLY A 90 -5.39 6.46 -7.38
CA GLY A 90 -4.61 6.95 -8.51
C GLY A 90 -4.73 8.44 -8.81
N ILE A 91 -5.35 9.24 -7.95
CA ILE A 91 -5.58 10.66 -8.22
C ILE A 91 -4.28 11.44 -8.49
N THR A 92 -3.20 11.10 -7.79
CA THR A 92 -1.87 11.71 -7.99
C THR A 92 -1.22 11.26 -9.31
N PHE A 93 -1.62 10.11 -9.86
CA PHE A 93 -1.18 9.63 -11.19
C PHE A 93 -1.95 10.27 -12.35
N ILE A 94 -3.04 11.01 -12.08
CA ILE A 94 -3.70 11.81 -13.10
C ILE A 94 -2.76 12.98 -13.44
N LYS A 95 -2.21 12.94 -14.65
CA LYS A 95 -1.19 13.88 -15.15
C LYS A 95 -1.68 15.33 -15.11
N ASP A 96 -2.96 15.56 -15.40
CA ASP A 96 -3.59 16.88 -15.35
C ASP A 96 -4.23 17.11 -13.98
N PRO A 97 -3.68 17.99 -13.13
CA PRO A 97 -4.23 18.24 -11.80
C PRO A 97 -5.67 18.77 -11.82
N ALA A 98 -6.09 19.46 -12.88
CA ALA A 98 -7.45 19.98 -12.98
C ALA A 98 -8.50 18.87 -13.16
N LYS A 99 -8.07 17.66 -13.55
CA LYS A 99 -8.93 16.48 -13.69
C LYS A 99 -8.94 15.60 -12.44
N ARG A 100 -8.23 16.00 -11.39
CA ARG A 100 -8.22 15.26 -10.11
C ARG A 100 -9.57 15.46 -9.42
N HIS A 101 -10.16 14.35 -8.97
CA HIS A 101 -11.43 14.38 -8.25
C HIS A 101 -11.27 15.08 -6.90
N VAL A 102 -12.05 16.11 -6.62
CA VAL A 102 -11.95 16.86 -5.36
C VAL A 102 -12.93 16.28 -4.35
N ARG A 103 -12.39 15.85 -3.21
CA ARG A 103 -13.21 15.42 -2.08
C ARG A 103 -14.00 16.62 -1.56
N PRO A 104 -15.32 16.51 -1.33
CA PRO A 104 -16.09 17.58 -0.70
C PRO A 104 -15.52 17.96 0.66
N GLU A 105 -15.49 19.26 0.99
CA GLU A 105 -14.99 19.77 2.27
C GLU A 105 -15.82 19.26 3.46
N ALA A 106 -17.15 19.23 3.29
CA ALA A 106 -18.04 18.66 4.28
C ALA A 106 -17.86 17.14 4.32
N ASN A 107 -17.73 16.57 5.51
CA ASN A 107 -17.71 15.12 5.70
C ASN A 107 -19.05 14.51 5.27
N ALA A 108 -18.99 13.29 4.73
CA ALA A 108 -20.18 12.49 4.49
C ALA A 108 -20.93 12.28 5.82
N ALA A 109 -22.26 12.34 5.80
CA ALA A 109 -23.09 12.08 6.96
C ALA A 109 -23.14 10.57 7.27
N THR A 110 -22.01 9.98 7.67
CA THR A 110 -21.88 8.56 8.02
C THR A 110 -21.92 8.39 9.53
N ASN A 111 -23.11 8.54 10.14
CA ASN A 111 -23.26 8.21 11.55
C ASN A 111 -23.34 6.67 11.71
N VAL A 112 -22.18 6.01 11.69
CA VAL A 112 -22.06 4.55 11.75
C VAL A 112 -21.47 4.16 13.10
N SER A 113 -22.30 3.61 13.99
CA SER A 113 -21.92 3.31 15.38
C SER A 113 -20.67 2.41 15.47
N TYR A 114 -20.62 1.36 14.64
CA TYR A 114 -19.54 0.39 14.58
C TYR A 114 -18.34 0.82 13.72
N THR A 115 -18.16 2.13 13.50
CA THR A 115 -16.88 2.72 13.09
C THR A 115 -16.20 3.48 14.24
N GLN A 116 -16.90 3.65 15.36
CA GLN A 116 -16.39 4.32 16.56
C GLN A 116 -15.54 3.37 17.41
N PHE A 117 -14.60 3.94 18.17
CA PHE A 117 -13.70 3.18 19.03
C PHE A 117 -14.41 2.46 20.17
N ASN A 118 -15.44 3.07 20.75
CA ASN A 118 -16.18 2.54 21.91
C ASN A 118 -17.26 1.51 21.55
N PHE A 119 -17.43 1.17 20.27
CA PHE A 119 -18.36 0.12 19.87
C PHE A 119 -17.87 -1.25 20.35
N ASP A 120 -18.76 -2.01 20.98
CA ASP A 120 -18.49 -3.37 21.44
C ASP A 120 -18.58 -4.37 20.28
N ASP A 121 -17.41 -4.80 19.79
CA ASP A 121 -17.26 -5.83 18.77
C ASP A 121 -16.89 -7.21 19.35
N SER A 122 -17.09 -7.44 20.65
CA SER A 122 -16.77 -8.72 21.30
C SER A 122 -17.55 -9.91 20.74
N SER A 123 -18.73 -9.66 20.18
CA SER A 123 -19.55 -10.67 19.49
C SER A 123 -19.12 -10.93 18.04
N TRP A 124 -18.25 -10.11 17.47
CA TRP A 124 -17.76 -10.29 16.11
C TRP A 124 -16.70 -11.39 16.08
N ARG A 125 -16.64 -12.10 14.95
CA ARG A 125 -15.72 -13.22 14.80
C ARG A 125 -14.27 -12.71 14.74
N ALA A 126 -13.38 -13.37 15.48
CA ALA A 126 -11.94 -13.15 15.33
C ALA A 126 -11.43 -13.81 14.03
N VAL A 127 -10.75 -13.05 13.17
CA VAL A 127 -10.14 -13.55 11.94
C VAL A 127 -8.75 -12.98 11.73
N ASN A 128 -7.91 -13.69 10.97
CA ASN A 128 -6.66 -13.17 10.43
C ASN A 128 -6.81 -12.98 8.92
N LEU A 129 -6.11 -11.99 8.37
CA LEU A 129 -6.02 -11.75 6.94
C LEU A 129 -4.85 -12.55 6.33
N PRO A 130 -4.90 -12.90 5.04
CA PRO A 130 -6.01 -12.74 4.12
C PRO A 130 -7.24 -13.57 4.52
N HIS A 131 -8.43 -13.01 4.35
CA HIS A 131 -9.70 -13.65 4.70
C HIS A 131 -10.69 -13.59 3.55
N ASP A 132 -11.23 -14.76 3.19
CA ASP A 132 -12.33 -14.94 2.26
C ASP A 132 -13.53 -15.52 3.03
N TRP A 133 -14.57 -14.73 3.28
CA TRP A 133 -15.74 -15.19 4.03
C TRP A 133 -16.60 -16.19 3.23
N ALA A 134 -16.46 -16.20 1.90
CA ALA A 134 -17.38 -16.90 1.04
C ALA A 134 -17.05 -18.40 0.97
N ILE A 135 -15.76 -18.73 1.02
CA ILE A 135 -15.25 -20.11 0.91
C ILE A 135 -15.70 -21.02 2.08
N GLU A 136 -16.10 -20.42 3.19
CA GLU A 136 -16.55 -21.12 4.39
C GLU A 136 -18.05 -21.44 4.36
N GLY A 137 -18.80 -20.81 3.46
CA GLY A 137 -20.25 -20.96 3.36
C GLY A 137 -20.67 -22.15 2.51
N PRO A 138 -21.91 -22.65 2.67
CA PRO A 138 -22.44 -23.69 1.80
C PRO A 138 -22.59 -23.17 0.37
N PHE A 139 -22.48 -24.06 -0.61
CA PHE A 139 -22.86 -23.75 -1.97
C PHE A 139 -24.35 -23.43 -2.05
N TYR A 140 -24.70 -22.39 -2.81
CA TYR A 140 -26.08 -22.10 -3.12
C TYR A 140 -26.66 -23.14 -4.08
N THR A 141 -27.87 -23.59 -3.78
CA THR A 141 -28.68 -24.45 -4.64
C THR A 141 -29.69 -23.63 -5.45
N GLY A 142 -30.02 -24.09 -6.66
CA GLY A 142 -31.04 -23.46 -7.50
C GLY A 142 -30.58 -22.17 -8.18
N TRP A 143 -31.53 -21.45 -8.78
CA TRP A 143 -31.29 -20.23 -9.56
C TRP A 143 -31.86 -18.99 -8.86
N GLY A 144 -31.44 -17.80 -9.27
CA GLY A 144 -32.04 -16.54 -8.81
C GLY A 144 -31.39 -15.89 -7.59
N ASN A 145 -30.41 -16.54 -6.95
CA ASN A 145 -29.65 -16.02 -5.80
C ASN A 145 -28.56 -14.98 -6.16
N GLY A 146 -28.43 -14.60 -7.43
CA GLY A 146 -27.44 -13.62 -7.90
C GLY A 146 -25.99 -14.14 -7.89
N VAL A 147 -25.80 -15.47 -7.81
CA VAL A 147 -24.52 -16.15 -7.94
C VAL A 147 -24.66 -17.29 -8.96
N GLY A 148 -24.21 -17.00 -10.19
CA GLY A 148 -24.18 -17.97 -11.28
C GLY A 148 -23.12 -19.06 -11.10
N GLY A 149 -23.14 -20.06 -11.99
CA GLY A 149 -22.18 -21.17 -11.99
C GLY A 149 -20.72 -20.71 -12.11
N GLY A 150 -20.45 -19.71 -12.95
CA GLY A 150 -19.11 -19.13 -13.11
C GLY A 150 -18.54 -18.58 -11.80
N MET A 151 -19.38 -17.97 -10.96
CA MET A 151 -19.00 -17.48 -9.64
C MET A 151 -18.82 -18.58 -8.57
N GLY A 152 -18.79 -19.86 -8.98
CA GLY A 152 -18.53 -20.99 -8.10
C GLY A 152 -19.67 -21.33 -7.13
N ARG A 153 -20.84 -20.68 -7.26
CA ARG A 153 -22.02 -20.88 -6.38
C ARG A 153 -21.76 -20.68 -4.89
N LEU A 154 -20.72 -19.95 -4.51
CA LEU A 154 -20.41 -19.62 -3.12
C LEU A 154 -21.00 -18.26 -2.73
N PRO A 155 -21.29 -18.02 -1.44
CA PRO A 155 -21.94 -16.80 -0.94
C PRO A 155 -20.98 -15.59 -0.90
N SER A 156 -20.42 -15.25 -2.07
CA SER A 156 -19.45 -14.16 -2.29
C SER A 156 -20.05 -12.76 -2.31
N PRO A 157 -21.29 -12.52 -2.78
CA PRO A 157 -21.91 -11.21 -2.66
C PRO A 157 -22.28 -10.85 -1.22
N GLY A 158 -22.49 -9.56 -1.01
CA GLY A 158 -23.01 -8.99 0.22
C GLY A 158 -22.03 -8.02 0.89
N ILE A 159 -22.48 -7.55 2.04
CA ILE A 159 -21.74 -6.62 2.89
C ILE A 159 -20.88 -7.42 3.86
N GLY A 160 -19.67 -6.94 4.13
CA GLY A 160 -18.82 -7.45 5.19
C GLY A 160 -18.08 -6.32 5.87
N TRP A 161 -17.97 -6.39 7.20
CA TRP A 161 -17.28 -5.40 8.01
C TRP A 161 -16.10 -6.01 8.75
N TYR A 162 -14.99 -5.29 8.73
CA TYR A 162 -13.76 -5.63 9.43
C TYR A 162 -13.39 -4.49 10.37
N ARG A 163 -13.03 -4.81 11.61
CA ARG A 163 -12.60 -3.86 12.63
C ARG A 163 -11.23 -4.24 13.17
N LYS A 164 -10.38 -3.23 13.39
CA LYS A 164 -9.07 -3.38 14.01
C LYS A 164 -8.67 -2.15 14.80
N LYS A 165 -8.20 -2.36 16.03
CA LYS A 165 -7.50 -1.33 16.80
C LYS A 165 -6.07 -1.19 16.27
N LEU A 166 -5.66 0.04 16.00
CA LEU A 166 -4.31 0.38 15.57
C LEU A 166 -3.51 0.90 16.76
N ASP A 167 -2.32 0.35 16.96
CA ASP A 167 -1.37 0.88 17.93
C ASP A 167 -0.50 1.96 17.27
N ILE A 168 -0.77 3.21 17.64
CA ILE A 168 -0.02 4.38 17.19
C ILE A 168 0.53 5.08 18.44
N PRO A 169 1.79 4.81 18.84
CA PRO A 169 2.38 5.44 20.02
C PRO A 169 2.51 6.96 19.87
N ALA A 170 2.60 7.68 20.98
CA ALA A 170 2.80 9.13 20.98
C ALA A 170 4.08 9.57 20.23
N SER A 171 5.09 8.69 20.15
CA SER A 171 6.32 8.90 19.39
C SER A 171 6.11 9.01 17.87
N ASP A 172 4.95 8.57 17.35
CA ASP A 172 4.60 8.70 15.94
C ASP A 172 3.95 10.05 15.61
N ALA A 173 3.80 10.96 16.59
CA ALA A 173 3.26 12.29 16.36
C ALA A 173 4.02 13.03 15.24
N GLY A 174 3.29 13.50 14.23
CA GLY A 174 3.85 14.22 13.10
C GLY A 174 4.43 13.36 11.98
N LYS A 175 4.38 12.02 12.08
CA LYS A 175 4.64 11.11 10.95
C LYS A 175 3.49 11.15 9.94
N SER A 176 3.77 10.75 8.70
CA SER A 176 2.73 10.36 7.75
C SER A 176 2.36 8.89 8.00
N ILE A 177 1.07 8.61 8.14
CA ILE A 177 0.53 7.29 8.46
C ILE A 177 -0.46 6.88 7.36
N PHE A 178 -0.18 5.76 6.71
CA PHE A 178 -0.98 5.26 5.59
C PHE A 178 -1.46 3.83 5.82
N LEU A 179 -2.58 3.48 5.18
CA LEU A 179 -3.06 2.12 5.07
C LEU A 179 -2.87 1.64 3.63
N ASP A 180 -2.05 0.62 3.42
CA ASP A 180 -1.94 -0.08 2.14
C ASP A 180 -2.75 -1.37 2.19
N VAL A 181 -3.61 -1.57 1.20
CA VAL A 181 -4.41 -2.79 1.02
C VAL A 181 -4.03 -3.43 -0.31
N ASP A 182 -3.52 -4.66 -0.28
CA ASP A 182 -3.04 -5.33 -1.50
C ASP A 182 -4.20 -5.84 -2.39
N GLY A 183 -5.40 -5.97 -1.83
CA GLY A 183 -6.64 -6.28 -2.53
C GLY A 183 -7.78 -6.66 -1.57
N ALA A 184 -8.99 -6.21 -1.88
CA ALA A 184 -10.19 -6.46 -1.08
C ALA A 184 -11.43 -6.50 -1.99
N MET A 185 -12.18 -7.60 -1.92
CA MET A 185 -13.38 -7.84 -2.72
C MET A 185 -14.63 -7.42 -1.96
N SER A 186 -15.33 -6.35 -2.32
CA SER A 186 -15.02 -5.25 -3.26
C SER A 186 -15.73 -3.99 -2.78
N TYR A 187 -15.60 -2.85 -3.48
CA TYR A 187 -16.19 -1.58 -3.04
C TYR A 187 -15.80 -1.23 -1.60
N ALA A 188 -14.50 -1.29 -1.34
CA ALA A 188 -13.94 -1.02 -0.04
C ALA A 188 -14.19 0.43 0.37
N MET A 189 -14.63 0.62 1.61
CA MET A 189 -14.77 1.90 2.27
C MET A 189 -14.09 1.83 3.63
N VAL A 190 -13.32 2.85 3.98
CA VAL A 190 -12.44 2.86 5.15
C VAL A 190 -12.81 4.00 6.07
N TRP A 191 -12.98 3.69 7.35
CA TRP A 191 -13.13 4.66 8.43
C TRP A 191 -12.00 4.55 9.43
N LEU A 192 -11.60 5.69 10.00
CA LEU A 192 -10.72 5.76 11.16
C LEU A 192 -11.38 6.68 12.19
N ASN A 193 -11.60 6.17 13.41
CA ASN A 193 -12.20 6.94 14.50
C ASN A 193 -13.55 7.57 14.11
N GLY A 194 -14.38 6.84 13.38
CA GLY A 194 -15.67 7.34 12.90
C GLY A 194 -15.63 8.21 11.63
N HIS A 195 -14.44 8.63 11.18
CA HIS A 195 -14.30 9.47 9.99
C HIS A 195 -14.11 8.63 8.72
N LEU A 196 -14.91 8.88 7.69
CA LEU A 196 -14.70 8.26 6.37
C LEU A 196 -13.39 8.77 5.77
N VAL A 197 -12.41 7.89 5.62
CA VAL A 197 -11.07 8.22 5.11
C VAL A 197 -11.03 8.15 3.59
N GLY A 198 -11.58 7.07 3.02
CA GLY A 198 -11.49 6.78 1.59
C GLY A 198 -11.86 5.33 1.30
N GLY A 199 -11.25 4.74 0.27
CA GLY A 199 -11.56 3.39 -0.16
C GLY A 199 -11.25 3.15 -1.64
N TRP A 200 -11.71 2.02 -2.17
CA TRP A 200 -11.47 1.68 -3.58
C TRP A 200 -12.52 0.69 -4.11
N PRO A 201 -13.11 0.93 -5.30
CA PRO A 201 -14.17 0.09 -5.84
C PRO A 201 -13.70 -1.27 -6.35
N TYR A 202 -12.57 -1.30 -7.06
CA TYR A 202 -12.17 -2.48 -7.84
C TYR A 202 -11.43 -3.51 -6.99
N GLY A 203 -11.94 -4.74 -6.94
CA GLY A 203 -11.48 -5.73 -5.95
C GLY A 203 -10.05 -6.24 -6.12
N TYR A 204 -9.45 -6.10 -7.31
CA TYR A 204 -8.15 -6.73 -7.62
C TYR A 204 -6.94 -5.80 -7.52
N ALA A 205 -7.15 -4.50 -7.48
CA ALA A 205 -6.06 -3.53 -7.41
C ALA A 205 -5.58 -3.37 -5.97
N SER A 206 -4.28 -3.12 -5.81
CA SER A 206 -3.73 -2.64 -4.54
C SER A 206 -3.96 -1.14 -4.42
N TRP A 207 -4.15 -0.65 -3.20
CA TRP A 207 -4.41 0.76 -2.97
C TRP A 207 -3.95 1.27 -1.61
N ARG A 208 -3.91 2.61 -1.48
CA ARG A 208 -3.51 3.34 -0.28
C ARG A 208 -4.54 4.40 0.09
N VAL A 209 -4.74 4.60 1.38
CA VAL A 209 -5.41 5.79 1.93
C VAL A 209 -4.53 6.46 2.99
N ASP A 210 -4.62 7.78 3.10
CA ASP A 210 -3.92 8.57 4.12
C ASP A 210 -4.74 8.62 5.41
N LEU A 211 -4.21 8.01 6.48
CA LEU A 211 -4.82 7.99 7.80
C LEU A 211 -4.41 9.23 8.62
N THR A 212 -3.32 9.89 8.26
CA THR A 212 -2.65 10.94 9.05
C THR A 212 -3.61 11.97 9.65
N PRO A 213 -4.60 12.53 8.91
CA PRO A 213 -5.49 13.56 9.46
C PRO A 213 -6.42 13.09 10.59
N TYR A 214 -6.61 11.77 10.75
CA TYR A 214 -7.62 11.18 11.64
C TYR A 214 -7.00 10.34 12.77
N VAL A 215 -5.68 10.17 12.75
CA VAL A 215 -4.93 9.43 13.77
C VAL A 215 -4.81 10.26 15.04
N VAL A 216 -4.90 9.59 16.20
CA VAL A 216 -4.66 10.16 17.52
C VAL A 216 -3.43 9.46 18.13
N PRO A 217 -2.21 10.01 17.97
CA PRO A 217 -1.00 9.40 18.51
C PRO A 217 -1.04 9.29 20.04
N GLY A 218 -0.67 8.13 20.58
CA GLY A 218 -0.74 7.81 22.00
C GLY A 218 -2.16 7.60 22.53
N GLY A 219 -3.17 7.67 21.67
CA GLY A 219 -4.57 7.47 22.00
C GLY A 219 -5.22 6.35 21.21
N ASP A 220 -6.54 6.32 21.27
CA ASP A 220 -7.37 5.29 20.68
C ASP A 220 -7.54 5.48 19.17
N ASN A 221 -7.24 4.43 18.39
CA ASN A 221 -7.35 4.44 16.94
C ASN A 221 -8.12 3.19 16.46
N GLN A 222 -9.38 3.38 16.04
CA GLN A 222 -10.23 2.32 15.52
C GLN A 222 -10.36 2.39 14.00
N LEU A 223 -9.78 1.40 13.32
CA LEU A 223 -9.96 1.18 11.90
C LEU A 223 -11.21 0.33 11.66
N ALA A 224 -12.02 0.73 10.69
CA ALA A 224 -13.13 -0.07 10.18
C ALA A 224 -13.11 -0.08 8.64
N ILE A 225 -13.29 -1.26 8.05
CA ILE A 225 -13.34 -1.45 6.59
C ILE A 225 -14.64 -2.17 6.23
N ARG A 226 -15.44 -1.55 5.38
CA ARG A 226 -16.64 -2.13 4.78
C ARG A 226 -16.34 -2.60 3.38
N LEU A 227 -16.86 -3.77 3.03
CA LEU A 227 -16.94 -4.28 1.67
C LEU A 227 -18.41 -4.44 1.28
N ASP A 228 -18.71 -4.29 -0.01
CA ASP A 228 -20.07 -4.37 -0.57
C ASP A 228 -19.99 -5.02 -1.95
N SER A 229 -19.84 -6.33 -1.97
CA SER A 229 -19.74 -7.09 -3.22
C SER A 229 -21.13 -7.26 -3.84
N PRO A 230 -21.37 -6.78 -5.07
CA PRO A 230 -22.65 -6.99 -5.75
C PRO A 230 -22.86 -8.45 -6.13
N THR A 231 -24.11 -8.81 -6.40
CA THR A 231 -24.44 -10.02 -7.17
C THR A 231 -24.00 -9.86 -8.62
N ASP A 232 -23.86 -10.97 -9.34
CA ASP A 232 -23.60 -10.97 -10.79
C ASP A 232 -22.35 -10.14 -11.18
N SER A 233 -21.37 -10.05 -10.28
CA SER A 233 -20.24 -9.11 -10.36
C SER A 233 -18.99 -9.70 -10.98
N SER A 234 -18.98 -10.99 -11.33
CA SER A 234 -17.81 -11.67 -11.89
C SER A 234 -18.19 -12.89 -12.74
N ARG A 235 -17.29 -13.26 -13.64
CA ARG A 235 -17.41 -14.45 -14.51
C ARG A 235 -16.79 -15.70 -13.90
N TRP A 236 -15.97 -15.53 -12.87
CA TRP A 236 -15.34 -16.59 -12.07
C TRP A 236 -15.64 -16.36 -10.60
N TYR A 237 -15.33 -17.31 -9.72
CA TYR A 237 -15.43 -17.11 -8.27
C TYR A 237 -14.49 -15.96 -7.82
N PRO A 238 -15.02 -14.81 -7.38
CA PRO A 238 -14.17 -13.67 -7.02
C PRO A 238 -13.65 -13.75 -5.58
N GLY A 239 -14.23 -14.62 -4.74
CA GLY A 239 -14.09 -14.55 -3.28
C GLY A 239 -14.90 -13.40 -2.67
N GLY A 240 -14.86 -13.25 -1.35
CA GLY A 240 -15.42 -12.11 -0.64
C GLY A 240 -14.62 -11.77 0.60
N GLY A 241 -14.14 -10.53 0.73
CA GLY A 241 -13.35 -10.15 1.91
C GLY A 241 -12.06 -9.42 1.58
N ILE A 242 -11.26 -9.22 2.62
CA ILE A 242 -9.91 -8.68 2.49
C ILE A 242 -8.97 -9.87 2.25
N TYR A 243 -8.94 -10.32 1.00
CA TYR A 243 -8.31 -11.58 0.59
C TYR A 243 -6.80 -11.45 0.30
N ARG A 244 -6.21 -10.27 0.53
CA ARG A 244 -4.76 -10.02 0.49
C ARG A 244 -4.31 -9.25 1.73
N ASN A 245 -3.00 -9.04 1.85
CA ASN A 245 -2.42 -8.40 3.02
C ASN A 245 -2.84 -6.94 3.16
N VAL A 246 -2.85 -6.48 4.40
CA VAL A 246 -3.03 -5.09 4.78
C VAL A 246 -1.82 -4.63 5.58
N TRP A 247 -1.35 -3.42 5.28
CA TRP A 247 -0.14 -2.86 5.87
C TRP A 247 -0.40 -1.48 6.45
N LEU A 248 0.10 -1.25 7.65
CA LEU A 248 0.24 0.08 8.23
C LEU A 248 1.63 0.61 7.85
N VAL A 249 1.69 1.73 7.14
CA VAL A 249 2.94 2.35 6.72
C VAL A 249 3.13 3.65 7.48
N LYS A 250 4.29 3.81 8.12
CA LYS A 250 4.66 5.00 8.88
C LYS A 250 5.94 5.59 8.30
N THR A 251 5.96 6.88 8.01
CA THR A 251 7.15 7.57 7.47
C THR A 251 7.31 8.96 8.08
N SER A 252 8.50 9.54 7.93
CA SER A 252 8.62 11.00 8.01
C SER A 252 7.71 11.70 6.98
N PRO A 253 7.28 12.96 7.20
CA PRO A 253 6.55 13.74 6.20
C PRO A 253 7.28 13.87 4.86
N VAL A 254 8.61 13.88 4.88
CA VAL A 254 9.46 13.83 3.67
C VAL A 254 9.91 12.39 3.45
N HIS A 255 9.43 11.76 2.37
CA HIS A 255 9.60 10.32 2.15
C HIS A 255 9.43 9.95 0.68
N VAL A 256 9.95 8.79 0.27
CA VAL A 256 9.67 8.20 -1.05
C VAL A 256 8.17 7.93 -1.17
N GLY A 257 7.55 8.40 -2.25
CA GLY A 257 6.11 8.28 -2.47
C GLY A 257 5.63 6.84 -2.61
N GLN A 258 4.30 6.64 -2.64
CA GLN A 258 3.71 5.32 -2.89
C GLN A 258 4.18 4.78 -4.24
N TRP A 259 4.84 3.62 -4.23
CA TRP A 259 5.48 3.04 -5.43
C TRP A 259 6.42 4.01 -6.15
N GLY A 260 7.05 4.93 -5.40
CA GLY A 260 7.82 6.04 -5.94
C GLY A 260 9.12 5.65 -6.65
N THR A 261 9.46 4.37 -6.77
CA THR A 261 10.69 3.93 -7.44
C THR A 261 10.39 3.20 -8.74
N GLN A 262 11.07 3.60 -9.82
CA GLN A 262 11.06 2.90 -11.10
C GLN A 262 12.49 2.57 -11.50
N LEU A 263 12.80 1.27 -11.61
CA LEU A 263 14.12 0.76 -11.92
C LEU A 263 14.13 0.07 -13.28
N THR A 264 15.15 0.35 -14.10
CA THR A 264 15.38 -0.33 -15.39
C THR A 264 16.84 -0.75 -15.54
N THR A 265 17.08 -1.74 -16.40
CA THR A 265 18.43 -2.22 -16.74
C THR A 265 18.61 -2.18 -18.26
N PRO A 266 18.87 -1.00 -18.86
CA PRO A 266 18.86 -0.83 -20.31
C PRO A 266 20.02 -1.56 -21.02
N GLU A 267 21.13 -1.77 -20.32
CA GLU A 267 22.33 -2.42 -20.84
C GLU A 267 22.69 -3.58 -19.91
N VAL A 268 22.68 -4.80 -20.43
CA VAL A 268 22.94 -6.01 -19.65
C VAL A 268 23.88 -6.92 -20.43
N SER A 269 25.04 -7.21 -19.85
CA SER A 269 25.97 -8.24 -20.32
C SER A 269 26.49 -9.07 -19.15
N ARG A 270 27.37 -10.05 -19.43
CA ARG A 270 28.02 -10.84 -18.37
C ARG A 270 29.06 -10.02 -17.59
N GLU A 271 29.63 -9.00 -18.22
CA GLU A 271 30.71 -8.16 -17.66
C GLU A 271 30.15 -6.99 -16.86
N ARG A 272 29.04 -6.39 -17.29
CA ARG A 272 28.41 -5.26 -16.59
C ARG A 272 26.92 -5.14 -16.89
N ALA A 273 26.20 -4.50 -15.98
CA ALA A 273 24.85 -4.01 -16.23
C ALA A 273 24.68 -2.58 -15.72
N THR A 274 24.08 -1.73 -16.53
CA THR A 274 23.66 -0.38 -16.15
C THR A 274 22.30 -0.48 -15.46
N VAL A 275 22.17 0.11 -14.28
CA VAL A 275 20.93 0.18 -13.49
C VAL A 275 20.52 1.63 -13.40
N ASN A 276 19.39 1.98 -14.00
CA ASN A 276 18.78 3.29 -13.90
C ASN A 276 17.69 3.26 -12.83
N LEU A 277 17.63 4.31 -12.01
CA LEU A 277 16.61 4.46 -10.99
C LEU A 277 16.03 5.87 -11.02
N LYS A 278 14.70 5.93 -11.07
CA LYS A 278 13.90 7.12 -10.83
C LYS A 278 13.23 6.99 -9.47
N VAL A 279 13.33 8.02 -8.65
CA VAL A 279 12.76 8.10 -7.30
C VAL A 279 11.89 9.35 -7.19
N THR A 280 10.61 9.19 -6.89
CA THR A 280 9.69 10.25 -6.49
C THR A 280 9.71 10.39 -4.97
N VAL A 281 10.03 11.58 -4.47
CA VAL A 281 10.01 11.95 -3.05
C VAL A 281 8.91 12.97 -2.82
N ASP A 282 8.04 12.70 -1.87
CA ASP A 282 6.91 13.54 -1.48
C ASP A 282 7.27 14.34 -0.22
N ASN A 283 6.81 15.58 -0.14
CA ASN A 283 6.89 16.42 1.05
C ASN A 283 5.49 16.73 1.59
N ASN A 284 4.98 15.89 2.48
CA ASN A 284 3.67 16.08 3.12
C ASN A 284 3.72 17.06 4.30
N SER A 285 4.84 17.74 4.53
CA SER A 285 4.96 18.73 5.60
C SER A 285 4.43 20.10 5.17
N LYS A 286 4.26 21.00 6.13
CA LYS A 286 3.88 22.41 5.90
C LYS A 286 5.07 23.31 5.56
N GLN A 287 6.28 22.77 5.40
CA GLN A 287 7.51 23.53 5.19
C GLN A 287 8.27 22.99 3.98
N ALA A 288 9.01 23.85 3.30
CA ALA A 288 9.91 23.41 2.24
C ALA A 288 11.06 22.56 2.84
N ALA A 289 11.49 21.55 2.10
CA ALA A 289 12.56 20.65 2.50
C ALA A 289 13.65 20.60 1.44
N ASN A 290 14.90 20.72 1.88
CA ASN A 290 16.06 20.39 1.04
C ASN A 290 16.38 18.93 1.25
N ILE A 291 16.44 18.14 0.18
CA ILE A 291 16.67 16.71 0.22
C ILE A 291 17.97 16.31 -0.47
N SER A 292 18.49 15.14 -0.09
CA SER A 292 19.50 14.40 -0.85
C SER A 292 19.11 12.94 -0.93
N VAL A 293 19.04 12.39 -2.14
CA VAL A 293 18.64 11.01 -2.42
C VAL A 293 19.87 10.23 -2.86
N THR A 294 20.16 9.15 -2.17
CA THR A 294 21.26 8.22 -2.50
C THR A 294 20.72 6.81 -2.64
N THR A 295 21.39 5.95 -3.41
CA THR A 295 21.00 4.55 -3.51
C THR A 295 22.20 3.63 -3.50
N GLU A 296 22.13 2.60 -2.66
CA GLU A 296 23.10 1.50 -2.63
C GLU A 296 22.41 0.21 -3.06
N ILE A 297 23.08 -0.58 -3.90
CA ILE A 297 22.55 -1.83 -4.44
C ILE A 297 23.29 -3.00 -3.79
N PHE A 298 22.53 -4.02 -3.38
CA PHE A 298 23.06 -5.24 -2.77
C PHE A 298 22.48 -6.48 -3.45
N SER A 299 23.22 -7.58 -3.37
CA SER A 299 22.73 -8.91 -3.76
C SER A 299 21.80 -9.48 -2.69
N LEU A 300 20.80 -10.27 -3.10
CA LEU A 300 19.94 -11.02 -2.20
C LEU A 300 20.24 -12.52 -2.24
N ASP A 301 20.10 -13.20 -1.10
CA ASP A 301 20.09 -14.66 -1.05
C ASP A 301 18.75 -15.26 -1.55
N ALA A 302 18.67 -16.61 -1.55
CA ALA A 302 17.46 -17.34 -1.93
C ALA A 302 16.25 -16.98 -1.06
N ASN A 303 16.46 -16.61 0.21
CA ASN A 303 15.43 -16.19 1.15
C ASN A 303 15.06 -14.70 1.01
N GLY A 304 15.75 -13.96 0.15
CA GLY A 304 15.54 -12.53 -0.06
C GLY A 304 16.15 -11.64 1.03
N ARG A 305 17.18 -12.14 1.73
CA ARG A 305 17.98 -11.36 2.69
C ARG A 305 19.16 -10.70 1.97
N GLN A 306 19.48 -9.47 2.36
CA GLN A 306 20.66 -8.77 1.88
C GLN A 306 21.94 -9.57 2.20
N THR A 307 22.85 -9.66 1.24
CA THR A 307 24.14 -10.36 1.40
C THR A 307 25.29 -9.54 0.83
N GLY A 308 26.46 -9.69 1.45
CA GLY A 308 27.72 -9.10 0.98
C GLY A 308 27.76 -7.58 1.08
N ASN A 309 28.75 -7.01 0.38
CA ASN A 309 28.97 -5.56 0.30
C ASN A 309 28.11 -4.94 -0.80
N VAL A 310 28.05 -3.60 -0.82
CA VAL A 310 27.44 -2.83 -1.90
C VAL A 310 28.05 -3.23 -3.25
N VAL A 311 27.21 -3.63 -4.21
CA VAL A 311 27.64 -4.04 -5.56
C VAL A 311 27.58 -2.90 -6.58
N ALA A 312 26.80 -1.85 -6.30
CA ALA A 312 26.76 -0.62 -7.07
C ALA A 312 26.18 0.53 -6.23
N LYS A 313 26.52 1.76 -6.58
CA LYS A 313 25.95 2.98 -5.98
C LYS A 313 25.41 3.88 -7.07
N ILE A 314 24.34 4.61 -6.75
CA ILE A 314 23.84 5.74 -7.54
C ILE A 314 24.18 7.01 -6.75
N ALA A 315 24.83 7.95 -7.41
CA ALA A 315 25.34 9.17 -6.79
C ALA A 315 24.21 10.01 -6.16
N PRO A 316 24.51 10.80 -5.12
CA PRO A 316 23.53 11.68 -4.51
C PRO A 316 22.91 12.66 -5.50
N VAL A 317 21.58 12.80 -5.46
CA VAL A 317 20.82 13.84 -6.16
C VAL A 317 20.15 14.72 -5.12
N SER A 318 20.42 16.02 -5.17
CA SER A 318 19.86 16.99 -4.22
C SER A 318 18.84 17.89 -4.92
N SER A 319 17.75 18.19 -4.23
CA SER A 319 16.71 19.10 -4.70
C SER A 319 15.97 19.75 -3.53
N GLN A 320 15.20 20.78 -3.82
CA GLN A 320 14.26 21.38 -2.87
C GLN A 320 12.83 20.97 -3.24
N ILE A 321 12.02 20.64 -2.23
CA ILE A 321 10.61 20.30 -2.41
C ILE A 321 9.76 21.30 -1.61
N ALA A 322 8.82 21.95 -2.27
CA ALA A 322 7.84 22.82 -1.62
C ALA A 322 6.87 22.01 -0.72
N PRO A 323 6.18 22.65 0.24
CA PRO A 323 5.15 21.99 1.03
C PRO A 323 4.05 21.39 0.14
N GLY A 324 3.68 20.12 0.37
CA GLY A 324 2.63 19.42 -0.37
C GLY A 324 2.99 19.00 -1.80
N GLU A 325 4.23 19.21 -2.22
CA GLU A 325 4.72 18.88 -3.57
C GLU A 325 5.62 17.64 -3.57
N SER A 326 5.98 17.18 -4.77
CA SER A 326 6.91 16.08 -5.00
C SER A 326 8.11 16.52 -5.83
N SER A 327 9.23 15.81 -5.70
CA SER A 327 10.40 15.95 -6.57
C SER A 327 10.85 14.59 -7.10
N ILE A 328 11.47 14.60 -8.28
CA ILE A 328 11.99 13.40 -8.94
C ILE A 328 13.52 13.46 -8.91
N ALA A 329 14.14 12.43 -8.35
CA ALA A 329 15.58 12.18 -8.43
C ALA A 329 15.84 11.02 -9.40
N GLU A 330 16.69 11.24 -10.41
CA GLU A 330 17.06 10.23 -11.40
C GLU A 330 18.58 10.04 -11.40
N GLY A 331 19.01 8.79 -11.54
CA GLY A 331 20.43 8.47 -11.63
C GLY A 331 20.68 7.05 -12.10
N SER A 332 21.96 6.76 -12.34
CA SER A 332 22.41 5.46 -12.82
C SER A 332 23.60 4.94 -12.02
N GLY A 333 23.71 3.62 -11.92
CA GLY A 333 24.85 2.91 -11.36
C GLY A 333 25.22 1.70 -12.20
N VAL A 334 26.44 1.19 -12.06
CA VAL A 334 26.92 0.03 -12.83
C VAL A 334 27.22 -1.13 -11.89
N VAL A 335 26.59 -2.27 -12.13
CA VAL A 335 26.90 -3.54 -11.46
C VAL A 335 27.90 -4.30 -12.33
N LEU A 336 29.09 -4.58 -11.80
CA LEU A 336 30.10 -5.39 -12.48
C LEU A 336 29.86 -6.87 -12.25
N ASN A 337 30.10 -7.67 -13.30
CA ASN A 337 29.88 -9.13 -13.31
C ASN A 337 28.52 -9.53 -12.71
N PRO A 338 27.39 -8.98 -13.20
CA PRO A 338 26.10 -9.18 -12.59
C PRO A 338 25.69 -10.66 -12.65
N LYS A 339 25.22 -11.20 -11.53
CA LYS A 339 24.43 -12.43 -11.54
C LYS A 339 23.06 -12.13 -12.15
N LEU A 340 22.83 -12.58 -13.37
CA LEU A 340 21.60 -12.34 -14.11
C LEU A 340 20.43 -13.13 -13.52
N TRP A 341 19.25 -12.52 -13.50
CA TRP A 341 18.00 -13.21 -13.19
C TRP A 341 17.57 -14.01 -14.41
N GLY A 342 17.14 -15.25 -14.21
CA GLY A 342 16.51 -16.06 -15.25
C GLY A 342 15.58 -17.13 -14.67
N PRO A 343 14.60 -17.62 -15.45
CA PRO A 343 13.68 -18.65 -15.00
C PRO A 343 14.35 -20.01 -14.73
N PRO A 344 13.91 -20.75 -13.71
CA PRO A 344 14.23 -22.17 -13.58
C PRO A 344 13.63 -22.98 -14.75
N PRO A 345 14.15 -24.18 -15.04
CA PRO A 345 15.22 -24.89 -14.32
C PRO A 345 16.65 -24.60 -14.82
N THR A 346 16.81 -23.95 -15.98
CA THR A 346 18.12 -23.79 -16.63
C THR A 346 18.87 -22.52 -16.22
N GLN A 347 18.18 -21.55 -15.62
CA GLN A 347 18.76 -20.32 -15.09
C GLN A 347 18.41 -20.16 -13.61
N GLN A 348 19.02 -19.16 -12.96
CA GLN A 348 18.82 -18.88 -11.54
C GLN A 348 18.11 -17.54 -11.36
N PRO A 349 17.11 -17.44 -10.47
CA PRO A 349 16.40 -16.19 -10.19
C PRO A 349 17.22 -15.31 -9.24
N ASN A 350 18.43 -14.90 -9.66
CA ASN A 350 19.29 -14.00 -8.89
C ASN A 350 18.58 -12.65 -8.69
N ARG A 351 18.56 -12.15 -7.45
CA ARG A 351 17.85 -10.91 -7.09
C ARG A 351 18.80 -9.93 -6.40
N TYR A 352 18.42 -8.68 -6.51
CA TYR A 352 19.08 -7.54 -5.86
C TYR A 352 18.04 -6.72 -5.11
N VAL A 353 18.53 -5.86 -4.22
CA VAL A 353 17.76 -4.79 -3.59
C VAL A 353 18.50 -3.48 -3.79
N ALA A 354 17.78 -2.48 -4.29
CA ALA A 354 18.21 -1.09 -4.28
C ALA A 354 17.64 -0.45 -3.01
N ILE A 355 18.53 0.09 -2.18
CA ILE A 355 18.20 0.75 -0.93
C ILE A 355 18.36 2.24 -1.14
N THR A 356 17.24 2.92 -1.33
CA THR A 356 17.18 4.38 -1.47
C THR A 356 17.12 5.02 -0.10
N THR A 357 18.03 5.94 0.17
CA THR A 357 18.08 6.71 1.42
C THR A 357 17.82 8.18 1.11
N VAL A 358 16.86 8.77 1.83
CA VAL A 358 16.55 10.20 1.75
C VAL A 358 17.03 10.87 3.01
N ALA A 359 17.93 11.84 2.86
CA ALA A 359 18.27 12.79 3.91
C ALA A 359 17.56 14.11 3.66
N ALA A 360 17.13 14.81 4.70
CA ALA A 360 16.46 16.10 4.55
C ALA A 360 16.88 17.11 5.62
N SER A 361 16.87 18.40 5.29
CA SER A 361 16.89 19.51 6.26
C SER A 361 15.67 20.40 6.06
N ARG A 362 15.17 20.94 7.18
CA ARG A 362 14.16 22.00 7.15
C ARG A 362 14.87 23.32 6.87
N GLN A 363 14.26 24.14 6.01
CA GLN A 363 14.70 25.53 5.88
C GLN A 363 14.29 26.27 7.16
N SER A 364 15.26 26.73 7.95
CA SER A 364 14.96 27.69 9.02
C SER A 364 14.49 28.98 8.33
N ALA A 365 13.26 29.43 8.62
CA ALA A 365 12.83 30.75 8.21
C ALA A 365 13.87 31.76 8.71
N ALA A 366 14.48 32.50 7.79
CA ALA A 366 15.38 33.59 8.16
C ALA A 366 14.55 34.61 8.96
N ILE A 367 14.75 34.65 10.29
CA ILE A 367 14.16 35.68 11.12
C ILE A 367 14.93 36.97 10.82
N SER A 368 14.33 37.87 10.03
CA SER A 368 14.83 39.23 9.87
C SER A 368 14.64 39.97 11.20
N ARG A 369 15.71 40.15 11.96
CA ARG A 369 15.82 41.26 12.92
C ARG A 369 16.78 42.27 12.31
N ASN A 370 16.28 43.47 12.03
CA ASN A 370 17.04 44.66 11.60
C ASN A 370 17.62 44.64 10.17
N GLY A 371 16.86 44.21 9.16
CA GLY A 371 17.12 44.59 7.76
C GLY A 371 18.38 44.00 7.10
N ASP A 372 19.11 43.14 7.81
CA ASP A 372 20.34 42.52 7.31
C ASP A 372 20.04 41.06 6.91
N LEU A 373 19.96 40.80 5.60
CA LEU A 373 19.78 39.47 5.03
C LEU A 373 21.06 38.65 5.23
N ARG A 374 21.28 38.14 6.44
CA ARG A 374 22.27 37.08 6.63
C ARG A 374 21.74 35.84 5.93
N ARG A 375 22.41 35.40 4.86
CA ARG A 375 22.25 34.03 4.32
C ARG A 375 22.26 33.10 5.53
N SER A 376 21.15 32.38 5.75
CA SER A 376 21.16 31.27 6.69
C SER A 376 22.31 30.37 6.25
N ALA A 377 23.33 30.20 7.11
CA ALA A 377 24.29 29.14 6.93
C ALA A 377 23.51 27.87 6.61
N GLU A 378 23.86 27.17 5.52
CA GLU A 378 23.20 25.94 5.12
C GLU A 378 23.10 25.03 6.35
N THR A 379 21.89 24.89 6.90
CA THR A 379 21.65 23.95 7.98
C THR A 379 22.07 22.59 7.43
N PRO A 380 23.03 21.88 8.05
CA PRO A 380 23.45 20.56 7.57
C PRO A 380 22.21 19.67 7.40
N LEU A 381 22.18 18.84 6.35
CA LEU A 381 21.12 17.84 6.15
C LEU A 381 20.89 17.10 7.48
N GLN A 382 19.72 17.28 8.08
CA GLN A 382 19.35 16.75 9.39
C GLN A 382 18.94 15.29 9.23
N GLY A 383 19.94 14.42 9.13
CA GLY A 383 19.78 12.98 9.26
C GLY A 383 18.98 12.33 8.13
N ILE A 384 18.95 11.01 8.19
CA ILE A 384 18.18 10.17 7.28
C ILE A 384 16.71 10.24 7.72
N VAL A 385 15.82 10.67 6.83
CA VAL A 385 14.37 10.80 7.09
C VAL A 385 13.55 9.67 6.48
N ASP A 386 14.10 8.93 5.52
CA ASP A 386 13.45 7.77 4.93
C ASP A 386 14.46 6.78 4.34
N ARG A 387 14.07 5.50 4.34
CA ARG A 387 14.79 4.41 3.68
C ARG A 387 13.78 3.50 2.97
N TYR A 388 13.95 3.34 1.67
CA TYR A 388 13.03 2.61 0.80
C TYR A 388 13.74 1.49 0.06
N GLU A 389 13.14 0.30 0.04
CA GLU A 389 13.69 -0.87 -0.66
C GLU A 389 12.96 -1.16 -1.96
N THR A 390 13.71 -1.29 -3.05
CA THR A 390 13.21 -1.75 -4.35
C THR A 390 13.90 -3.06 -4.71
N ARG A 391 13.16 -4.16 -4.68
CA ARG A 391 13.68 -5.48 -5.07
C ARG A 391 13.58 -5.67 -6.58
N PHE A 392 14.64 -6.16 -7.21
CA PHE A 392 14.69 -6.33 -8.66
C PHE A 392 15.59 -7.50 -9.08
N GLY A 393 15.56 -7.82 -10.38
CA GLY A 393 16.48 -8.77 -11.02
C GLY A 393 17.03 -8.15 -12.30
N ILE A 394 18.33 -8.33 -12.54
CA ILE A 394 19.01 -7.81 -13.74
C ILE A 394 18.82 -8.83 -14.86
N ARG A 395 18.19 -8.44 -15.97
CA ARG A 395 17.97 -9.32 -17.13
C ARG A 395 17.78 -8.52 -18.41
N SER A 396 18.10 -9.14 -19.54
CA SER A 396 17.62 -8.71 -20.86
C SER A 396 16.36 -9.52 -21.24
N LEU A 397 15.46 -8.92 -22.00
CA LEU A 397 14.36 -9.63 -22.66
C LEU A 397 14.31 -9.21 -24.12
N ARG A 398 14.30 -10.19 -25.03
CA ARG A 398 14.15 -9.94 -26.47
C ARG A 398 13.07 -10.86 -27.03
N PHE A 399 12.12 -10.27 -27.75
CA PHE A 399 11.08 -10.98 -28.47
C PHE A 399 11.46 -10.97 -29.94
N ASP A 400 11.63 -12.15 -30.51
CA ASP A 400 11.99 -12.37 -31.89
C ASP A 400 10.84 -13.10 -32.60
N PRO A 401 10.35 -12.59 -33.74
CA PRO A 401 9.18 -13.16 -34.41
C PRO A 401 9.43 -14.58 -34.94
N ASP A 402 10.67 -14.94 -35.27
CA ASP A 402 11.02 -16.21 -35.88
C ASP A 402 11.45 -17.25 -34.84
N SER A 403 12.01 -16.79 -33.72
CA SER A 403 12.67 -17.64 -32.73
C SER A 403 12.17 -17.48 -31.29
N GLY A 404 11.16 -16.64 -31.07
CA GLY A 404 10.43 -16.53 -29.80
C GLY A 404 11.12 -15.63 -28.77
N ILE A 405 11.05 -16.02 -27.49
CA ILE A 405 11.49 -15.19 -26.37
C ILE A 405 12.88 -15.60 -25.90
N TYR A 406 13.77 -14.61 -25.82
CA TYR A 406 15.09 -14.74 -25.22
C TYR A 406 15.13 -14.05 -23.86
N VAL A 407 15.71 -14.74 -22.88
CA VAL A 407 16.00 -14.21 -21.55
C VAL A 407 17.50 -14.30 -21.31
N ASN A 408 18.14 -13.12 -21.22
CA ASN A 408 19.60 -12.91 -21.18
C ASN A 408 20.32 -13.12 -22.50
#